data_AF-A0A3N2CRK2-F1
#
_entry.id   AF-A0A3N2CRK2-F1
#
_cell.length_a   1.000
_cell.length_b   1.000
_cell.length_c   1.000
_cell.angle_alpha   90.00
_cell.angle_beta   90.00
_cell.angle_gamma   90.00
#
_symmetry.space_group_name_H-M   'P 1'
#
loop_
_entity.id
_entity.type
_entity.pdbx_description
1 polymer ?
#
loop_
_entity_poly.entity_id
_entity_poly.type
_entity_poly.pdbx_seq_one_letter_code
_entity_poly.pdbx_strand_id
1 'polypeptide(L)'
;MGPGCPAGRARGASSTGQFRLGTVPPVEILRLVLLFVHVLGFVALVGGLLAQLREPERRITWLVRDGAGTAFVAGLLLVGVLEAGDEPVDHAKIGVKLVVGLVVLGLAMAHVRRPRISTGVYAALLGLSVLDVAVALFWAPAHT
;
A
#
# COMPACT_ATOMS: atom_id res chain seq x y z
N MET A 1 -37.77 -57.54 30.93
CA MET A 1 -36.79 -58.51 30.41
C MET A 1 -36.62 -58.22 28.93
N GLY A 2 -35.43 -57.81 28.51
CA GLY A 2 -35.11 -57.29 27.17
C GLY A 2 -34.09 -56.16 27.25
N PRO A 3 -32.79 -56.40 26.97
CA PRO A 3 -31.67 -55.48 27.19
C PRO A 3 -31.37 -54.63 25.94
N GLY A 4 -30.68 -53.49 26.12
CA GLY A 4 -30.15 -52.75 24.97
C GLY A 4 -29.57 -51.38 25.30
N CYS A 5 -28.39 -51.34 25.93
CA CYS A 5 -27.38 -50.33 25.60
C CYS A 5 -26.36 -51.06 24.71
N PRO A 6 -25.86 -50.49 23.60
CA PRO A 6 -24.68 -49.64 23.77
C PRO A 6 -24.48 -48.52 22.72
N ALA A 7 -23.41 -47.76 22.97
CA ALA A 7 -22.50 -47.19 21.98
C ALA A 7 -22.86 -45.83 21.35
N GLY A 8 -22.32 -44.79 22.01
CA GLY A 8 -21.39 -43.83 21.43
C GLY A 8 -21.53 -43.48 19.95
N ARG A 9 -21.89 -42.23 19.68
CA ARG A 9 -21.42 -41.53 18.48
C ARG A 9 -20.68 -40.27 18.87
N ALA A 10 -19.40 -40.31 18.55
CA ALA A 10 -18.41 -39.29 18.80
C ALA A 10 -18.84 -37.92 18.27
N ARG A 11 -18.51 -36.90 19.06
CA ARG A 11 -18.36 -35.52 18.61
C ARG A 11 -17.24 -35.50 17.58
N GLY A 12 -17.61 -35.62 16.31
CA GLY A 12 -16.72 -35.35 15.18
C GLY A 12 -16.80 -33.87 14.85
N ALA A 13 -16.05 -33.05 15.58
CA ALA A 13 -15.68 -31.72 15.13
C ALA A 13 -14.71 -31.88 13.96
N SER A 14 -15.25 -32.08 12.76
CA SER A 14 -14.50 -31.93 11.53
C SER A 14 -14.47 -30.45 11.17
N SER A 15 -13.62 -29.70 11.87
CA SER A 15 -13.01 -28.47 11.34
C SER A 15 -12.02 -28.88 10.24
N THR A 16 -12.52 -29.52 9.20
CA THR A 16 -11.74 -29.89 8.04
C THR A 16 -11.60 -28.62 7.21
N GLY A 17 -10.37 -28.12 7.14
CA GLY A 17 -9.99 -26.89 6.48
C GLY A 17 -10.72 -26.69 5.16
N GLN A 18 -11.55 -25.67 5.11
CA GLN A 18 -12.03 -25.08 3.87
C GLN A 18 -10.84 -24.36 3.20
N PHE A 19 -9.88 -25.12 2.69
CA PHE A 19 -9.02 -24.63 1.62
C PHE A 19 -9.90 -24.55 0.38
N ARG A 20 -10.76 -23.53 0.33
CA ARG A 20 -11.44 -23.15 -0.91
C ARG A 20 -10.31 -22.82 -1.88
N LEU A 21 -10.08 -23.69 -2.85
CA LEU A 21 -9.70 -23.29 -4.21
C LEU A 21 -10.86 -22.48 -4.79
N GLY A 22 -11.20 -21.38 -4.13
CA GLY A 22 -12.20 -20.43 -4.57
C GLY A 22 -11.53 -19.59 -5.62
N THR A 23 -12.11 -19.54 -6.81
CA THR A 23 -11.77 -18.52 -7.81
C THR A 23 -11.82 -17.16 -7.12
N VAL A 24 -10.65 -16.58 -6.85
CA VAL A 24 -10.53 -15.20 -6.36
C VAL A 24 -11.31 -14.32 -7.34
N PRO A 25 -12.28 -13.53 -6.86
CA PRO A 25 -13.07 -12.72 -7.78
C PRO A 25 -12.12 -11.76 -8.52
N PRO A 26 -12.35 -11.46 -9.80
CA PRO A 26 -11.43 -10.63 -10.60
C PRO A 26 -11.07 -9.28 -9.95
N VAL A 27 -12.00 -8.69 -9.19
CA VAL A 27 -11.79 -7.44 -8.43
C VAL A 27 -10.73 -7.58 -7.33
N GLU A 28 -10.63 -8.75 -6.69
CA GLU A 28 -9.62 -9.05 -5.68
C GLU A 28 -8.23 -9.10 -6.31
N ILE A 29 -8.11 -9.78 -7.45
CA ILE A 29 -6.87 -9.86 -8.22
C ILE A 29 -6.43 -8.46 -8.64
N LEU A 30 -7.36 -7.65 -9.14
CA LEU A 30 -7.09 -6.26 -9.52
C LEU A 30 -6.59 -5.44 -8.32
N ARG A 31 -7.24 -5.56 -7.15
CA ARG A 31 -6.81 -4.88 -5.93
C ARG A 31 -5.38 -5.26 -5.53
N LEU A 32 -5.05 -6.56 -5.56
CA LEU A 32 -3.72 -7.05 -5.22
C LEU A 32 -2.65 -6.58 -6.21
N VAL A 33 -2.94 -6.60 -7.51
CA VAL A 33 -2.04 -6.09 -8.55
C VAL A 33 -1.80 -4.60 -8.38
N LEU A 34 -2.85 -3.80 -8.18
CA LEU A 34 -2.73 -2.36 -7.96
C LEU A 34 -1.95 -2.06 -6.68
N LEU A 35 -2.20 -2.78 -5.59
CA LEU A 35 -1.45 -2.65 -4.35
C LEU A 35 0.03 -2.99 -4.56
N PHE A 36 0.32 -4.06 -5.30
CA PHE A 36 1.70 -4.44 -5.62
C PHE A 36 2.42 -3.37 -6.44
N VAL A 37 1.78 -2.85 -7.48
CA VAL A 37 2.32 -1.76 -8.32
C VAL A 37 2.52 -0.49 -7.50
N HIS A 38 1.58 -0.16 -6.61
CA HIS A 38 1.67 1.00 -5.72
C HIS A 38 2.91 0.90 -4.81
N VAL A 39 3.12 -0.25 -4.19
CA VAL A 39 4.27 -0.52 -3.31
C VAL A 39 5.58 -0.48 -4.11
N LEU A 40 5.63 -1.06 -5.31
CA LEU A 40 6.81 -0.99 -6.17
C LEU A 40 7.16 0.45 -6.56
N GLY A 41 6.15 1.27 -6.88
CA GLY A 41 6.36 2.70 -7.14
C GLY A 41 6.98 3.41 -5.94
N PHE A 42 6.51 3.09 -4.72
CA PHE A 42 7.05 3.64 -3.48
C PHE A 42 8.50 3.21 -3.22
N VAL A 43 8.82 1.94 -3.50
CA VAL A 43 10.19 1.41 -3.41
C VAL A 43 11.10 2.11 -4.42
N ALA A 44 10.66 2.34 -5.65
CA ALA A 44 11.42 3.08 -6.65
C ALA A 44 11.66 4.55 -6.24
N LEU A 45 10.63 5.20 -5.69
CA LEU A 45 10.70 6.56 -5.16
C LEU A 45 11.70 6.67 -4.00
N VAL A 46 11.46 5.93 -2.92
CA VAL A 46 12.29 5.99 -1.70
C VAL A 46 13.67 5.40 -1.95
N GLY A 47 13.76 4.27 -2.64
CA GLY A 47 15.03 3.63 -3.00
C GLY A 47 15.89 4.52 -3.89
N GLY A 48 15.29 5.19 -4.88
CA GLY A 48 16.00 6.14 -5.75
C GLY A 48 16.47 7.40 -5.00
N LEU A 49 15.75 7.83 -3.97
CA LEU A 49 16.20 8.90 -3.08
C LEU A 49 17.32 8.42 -2.15
N LEU A 50 17.18 7.25 -1.51
CA LEU A 50 18.18 6.68 -0.60
C LEU A 50 19.49 6.34 -1.30
N ALA A 51 19.46 5.92 -2.56
CA ALA A 51 20.68 5.70 -3.35
C ALA A 51 21.56 6.96 -3.45
N GLN A 52 20.97 8.15 -3.35
CA GLN A 52 21.66 9.44 -3.43
C GLN A 52 21.99 10.01 -2.04
N LEU A 53 21.80 9.25 -0.96
CA LEU A 53 21.95 9.78 0.41
C LEU A 53 23.39 10.21 0.73
N ARG A 54 24.37 9.51 0.14
CA ARG A 54 25.81 9.79 0.29
C ARG A 54 26.39 10.61 -0.86
N GLU A 55 25.58 10.93 -1.87
CA GLU A 55 26.04 11.68 -3.03
C GLU A 55 26.10 13.19 -2.69
N PRO A 56 27.16 13.90 -3.13
CA PRO A 56 27.29 15.33 -2.91
C PRO A 56 26.28 16.13 -3.74
N GLU A 57 25.85 15.58 -4.88
CA GLU A 57 24.83 16.16 -5.74
C GLU A 57 23.57 15.30 -5.72
N ARG A 58 22.46 15.91 -5.34
CA ARG A 58 21.15 15.25 -5.28
C ARG A 58 20.31 15.72 -6.45
N ARG A 59 19.57 14.81 -7.07
CA ARG A 59 18.67 15.10 -8.19
C ARG A 59 17.45 14.18 -8.20
N ILE A 60 16.42 14.59 -8.92
CA ILE A 60 15.29 13.72 -9.24
C ILE A 60 15.72 12.84 -10.42
N THR A 61 16.01 11.57 -10.15
CA THR A 61 16.30 10.60 -11.22
C THR A 61 15.01 10.18 -11.92
N TRP A 62 15.15 9.61 -13.11
CA TRP A 62 14.02 9.01 -13.82
C TRP A 62 13.29 7.99 -12.93
N LEU A 63 14.04 7.20 -12.16
CA LEU A 63 13.50 6.21 -11.22
C LEU A 63 12.64 6.85 -10.11
N VAL A 64 13.09 7.96 -9.52
CA VAL A 64 12.33 8.69 -8.48
C VAL A 64 11.05 9.26 -9.06
N ARG A 65 11.13 9.88 -10.25
CA ARG A 65 9.97 10.48 -10.93
C ARG A 65 8.93 9.42 -11.30
N ASP A 66 9.37 8.36 -11.98
CA ASP A 66 8.49 7.32 -12.49
C ASP A 66 7.93 6.49 -11.33
N GLY A 67 8.71 6.29 -10.25
CA GLY A 67 8.25 5.69 -9.00
C GLY A 67 7.15 6.51 -8.32
N ALA A 68 7.35 7.82 -8.15
CA ALA A 68 6.34 8.71 -7.58
C ALA A 68 5.04 8.74 -8.41
N GLY A 69 5.15 8.83 -9.74
CA GLY A 69 4.00 8.81 -10.63
C GLY A 69 3.25 7.48 -10.59
N THR A 70 3.97 6.36 -10.66
CA THR A 70 3.40 5.01 -10.60
C THR A 70 2.70 4.75 -9.28
N ALA A 71 3.34 5.11 -8.16
CA ALA A 71 2.75 4.97 -6.83
C ALA A 71 1.45 5.78 -6.71
N PHE A 72 1.46 7.05 -7.12
CA PHE A 72 0.28 7.91 -7.02
C PHE A 72 -0.89 7.41 -7.87
N VAL A 73 -0.64 7.07 -9.14
CA VAL A 73 -1.68 6.58 -10.05
C VAL A 73 -2.24 5.24 -9.57
N ALA A 74 -1.38 4.30 -9.17
CA ALA A 74 -1.83 3.02 -8.64
C ALA A 74 -2.63 3.19 -7.34
N GLY A 75 -2.23 4.13 -6.47
CA GLY A 75 -2.95 4.47 -5.24
C GLY A 75 -4.34 5.05 -5.54
N LEU A 76 -4.45 5.95 -6.51
CA LEU A 76 -5.74 6.53 -6.94
C LEU A 76 -6.69 5.46 -7.50
N LEU A 77 -6.17 4.54 -8.33
CA LEU A 77 -6.95 3.41 -8.85
C LEU A 77 -7.37 2.46 -7.73
N LEU A 78 -6.49 2.21 -6.75
CA LEU A 78 -6.78 1.37 -5.60
C LEU A 78 -7.92 1.94 -4.76
N VAL A 79 -7.97 3.27 -4.57
CA VAL A 79 -9.10 3.95 -3.93
C VAL A 79 -10.39 3.69 -4.71
N GLY A 80 -10.39 3.85 -6.04
CA GLY A 80 -11.57 3.55 -6.85
C GLY A 80 -12.06 2.10 -6.73
N VAL A 81 -11.14 1.13 -6.61
CA VAL A 81 -11.50 -0.28 -6.39
C VAL A 81 -12.05 -0.52 -4.98
N LEU A 82 -11.52 0.17 -3.96
CA LEU A 82 -12.00 0.07 -2.58
C LEU A 82 -13.42 0.67 -2.44
N GLU A 83 -13.66 1.83 -3.06
CA GLU A 83 -14.96 2.50 -3.07
C GLU A 83 -16.03 1.72 -3.86
N ALA A 84 -15.62 0.89 -4.83
CA ALA A 84 -16.52 0.02 -5.58
C ALA A 84 -16.85 -1.30 -4.85
N GLY A 85 -16.21 -1.57 -3.70
CA GLY A 85 -16.49 -2.74 -2.87
C GLY A 85 -17.59 -2.46 -1.84
N ASP A 86 -18.03 -3.52 -1.16
CA ASP A 86 -19.07 -3.44 -0.12
C ASP A 86 -18.50 -3.18 1.29
N GLU A 87 -17.17 -3.09 1.43
CA GLU A 87 -16.50 -2.91 2.72
C GLU A 87 -16.49 -1.43 3.16
N PRO A 88 -16.66 -1.13 4.45
CA PRO A 88 -16.61 0.24 4.95
C PRO A 88 -15.21 0.84 4.75
N VAL A 89 -15.16 1.99 4.07
CA VAL A 89 -13.91 2.69 3.73
C VAL A 89 -13.68 3.88 4.64
N ASP A 90 -12.48 3.98 5.22
CA ASP A 90 -12.05 5.18 5.95
C ASP A 90 -11.60 6.27 4.97
N HIS A 91 -12.54 7.15 4.60
CA HIS A 91 -12.27 8.25 3.69
C HIS A 91 -11.30 9.30 4.28
N ALA A 92 -11.18 9.41 5.61
CA ALA A 92 -10.22 10.34 6.21
C ALA A 92 -8.78 9.85 5.98
N LYS A 93 -8.54 8.55 6.19
CA LYS A 93 -7.25 7.93 5.90
C LYS A 93 -6.89 7.98 4.42
N ILE A 94 -7.86 7.76 3.54
CA ILE A 94 -7.66 7.90 2.09
C ILE A 94 -7.35 9.35 1.71
N GLY A 95 -8.12 10.30 2.21
CA GLY A 95 -7.94 11.72 1.93
C GLY A 95 -6.54 12.20 2.31
N VAL A 96 -6.05 11.84 3.51
CA VAL A 96 -4.70 12.21 3.94
C VAL A 96 -3.63 11.62 3.03
N LYS A 97 -3.70 10.33 2.70
CA LYS A 97 -2.71 9.68 1.81
C LYS A 97 -2.70 10.28 0.41
N LEU A 98 -3.88 10.60 -0.14
CA LEU A 98 -3.97 11.24 -1.44
C LEU A 98 -3.36 12.65 -1.43
N VAL A 99 -3.61 13.44 -0.38
CA VAL A 99 -3.01 14.78 -0.23
C VAL A 99 -1.49 14.67 -0.10
N VAL A 100 -0.99 13.80 0.78
CA VAL A 100 0.46 13.61 0.98
C VAL A 100 1.12 13.11 -0.30
N GLY A 101 0.55 12.09 -0.96
CA GLY A 101 1.04 11.58 -2.23
C GLY A 101 1.05 12.65 -3.33
N LEU A 102 0.03 13.50 -3.39
CA LEU A 102 -0.03 14.61 -4.34
C LEU A 102 1.05 15.67 -4.09
N VAL A 103 1.33 15.99 -2.82
CA VAL A 103 2.42 16.91 -2.45
C VAL A 103 3.78 16.32 -2.85
N VAL A 104 4.02 15.03 -2.56
CA VAL A 104 5.25 14.34 -2.96
C VAL A 104 5.43 14.35 -4.48
N LEU A 105 4.39 13.98 -5.22
CA LEU A 105 4.39 13.98 -6.68
C LEU A 105 4.63 15.39 -7.22
N GLY A 106 3.94 16.40 -6.67
CA GLY A 106 4.09 17.79 -7.04
C GLY A 106 5.52 18.31 -6.84
N LEU A 107 6.14 18.01 -5.68
CA LEU A 107 7.54 18.36 -5.42
C LEU A 107 8.50 17.67 -6.39
N ALA A 108 8.31 16.38 -6.64
CA ALA A 108 9.15 15.61 -7.57
C ALA A 108 9.04 16.15 -9.00
N MET A 109 7.82 16.43 -9.48
CA MET A 109 7.58 16.96 -10.81
C MET A 109 8.06 18.41 -10.97
N ALA A 110 7.92 19.25 -9.95
CA ALA A 110 8.44 20.63 -9.97
C ALA A 110 9.97 20.68 -10.07
N HIS A 111 10.66 19.66 -9.54
CA HIS A 111 12.12 19.60 -9.51
C HIS A 111 12.74 18.67 -10.56
N VAL A 112 11.95 17.99 -11.39
CA VAL A 112 12.44 17.06 -12.42
C VAL A 112 13.33 17.72 -13.47
N ARG A 113 13.06 18.99 -13.79
CA ARG A 113 13.84 19.76 -14.78
C ARG A 113 15.07 20.44 -14.17
N ARG A 114 15.23 20.38 -12.85
CA ARG A 114 16.36 21.00 -12.15
C ARG A 114 17.55 20.03 -12.18
N PRO A 115 18.75 20.48 -12.57
CA PRO A 115 19.93 19.61 -12.60
C PRO A 115 20.36 19.17 -11.20
N ARG A 116 20.04 19.96 -10.17
CA ARG A 116 20.31 19.70 -8.77
C ARG A 116 19.13 20.14 -7.91
N ILE A 117 18.87 19.43 -6.82
CA ILE A 117 17.89 19.81 -5.79
C ILE A 117 18.59 20.26 -4.52
N SER A 118 18.01 21.23 -3.83
CA SER A 118 18.54 21.68 -2.55
C SER A 118 18.39 20.59 -1.49
N THR A 119 19.27 20.59 -0.49
CA THR A 119 19.23 19.64 0.64
C THR A 119 17.88 19.65 1.33
N GLY A 120 17.24 20.82 1.46
CA GLY A 120 15.92 20.95 2.06
C GLY A 120 14.81 20.26 1.26
N VAL A 121 14.78 20.43 -0.07
CA VAL A 121 13.77 19.77 -0.92
C VAL A 121 13.98 18.25 -0.95
N TYR A 122 15.24 17.80 -1.01
CA TYR A 122 15.53 16.37 -0.92
C TYR A 122 15.08 15.78 0.43
N ALA A 123 15.42 16.45 1.53
CA ALA A 123 15.01 16.01 2.87
C ALA A 123 13.50 16.03 3.03
N ALA A 124 12.81 17.02 2.46
CA ALA A 124 11.36 17.07 2.42
C ALA A 124 10.77 15.90 1.62
N LEU A 125 11.28 15.59 0.42
CA LEU A 125 10.81 14.46 -0.38
C LEU A 125 11.00 13.12 0.34
N LEU A 126 12.21 12.87 0.85
CA LEU A 126 12.51 11.62 1.56
C LEU A 126 11.71 11.53 2.86
N GLY A 127 11.70 12.60 3.66
CA GLY A 127 11.01 12.67 4.94
C GLY A 127 9.49 12.53 4.78
N LEU A 128 8.88 13.21 3.81
CA LEU A 128 7.45 13.14 3.54
C LEU A 128 7.04 11.75 3.02
N SER A 129 7.88 11.11 2.19
CA SER A 129 7.64 9.74 1.73
C SER A 129 7.74 8.73 2.89
N VAL A 130 8.76 8.84 3.74
CA VAL A 130 8.88 7.95 4.92
C VAL A 130 7.74 8.20 5.91
N LEU A 131 7.36 9.46 6.11
CA LEU A 131 6.23 9.82 6.96
C LEU A 131 4.92 9.24 6.42
N ASP A 132 4.68 9.26 5.11
CA ASP A 132 3.49 8.65 4.50
C ASP A 132 3.38 7.15 4.83
N VAL A 133 4.50 6.42 4.71
CA VAL A 133 4.56 4.99 5.09
C VAL A 133 4.35 4.82 6.59
N ALA A 134 4.98 5.63 7.43
CA ALA A 134 4.81 5.57 8.87
C ALA A 134 3.34 5.82 9.25
N VAL A 135 2.71 6.84 8.68
CA VAL A 135 1.29 7.13 8.82
C VAL A 135 0.47 5.93 8.36
N ALA A 136 0.79 5.30 7.23
CA ALA A 136 0.09 4.11 6.76
C ALA A 136 0.14 2.93 7.74
N LEU A 137 1.29 2.70 8.38
CA LEU A 137 1.54 1.58 9.30
C LEU A 137 1.00 1.84 10.72
N PHE A 138 1.22 3.05 11.25
CA PHE A 138 0.85 3.41 12.62
C PHE A 138 -0.59 3.94 12.73
N TRP A 139 -1.16 4.45 11.63
CA TRP A 139 -2.60 4.70 11.51
C TRP A 139 -3.33 3.42 11.07
N ALA A 140 -2.94 2.27 11.63
CA ALA A 140 -3.86 1.14 11.74
C ALA A 140 -4.90 1.50 12.83
N PRO A 141 -6.18 1.11 12.70
CA PRO A 141 -7.10 1.16 13.82
C PRO A 141 -6.53 0.24 14.91
N ALA A 142 -5.87 0.82 15.90
CA ALA A 142 -5.40 0.10 17.07
C ALA A 142 -6.56 -0.10 18.07
N HIS A 143 -7.73 -0.52 17.59
CA HIS A 143 -8.89 -0.91 18.39
C HIS A 143 -9.61 -1.99 17.57
N THR A 144 -9.35 -3.29 17.85
CA THR A 144 -10.30 -4.21 18.50
C THR A 144 -11.72 -4.16 17.94
#